data_AF-A0A3B1DX47-F1
#
_entry.id   AF-A0A3B1DX47-F1
#
_cell.length_a   1.000
_cell.length_b   1.000
_cell.length_c   1.000
_cell.angle_alpha   90.00
_cell.angle_beta   90.00
_cell.angle_gamma   90.00
#
_symmetry.space_group_name_H-M   'P 1'
#
loop_
_entity.id
_entity.type
_entity.pdbx_description
1 polymer ?
#
loop_
_entity_poly.entity_id
_entity_poly.type
_entity_poly.pdbx_seq_one_letter_code
_entity_poly.pdbx_strand_id
1 'polypeptide(L)' 'MPWITVKDAFATTPADAGPTVTVKGWIRTRRDSKAGGGLSFLAITDGTCHDAIQAVAKNDLPNYESEITKLTTGCA' A
#
# COMPACT_ATOMS: atom_id res chain seq x y z
N MET A 1 1.35 12.63 12.27
CA MET A 1 1.77 12.91 10.88
C MET A 1 0.53 13.04 10.01
N PRO A 2 0.50 14.00 9.08
CA PRO A 2 -0.59 14.12 8.10
C PRO A 2 -0.58 12.91 7.14
N TRP A 3 -1.75 12.51 6.65
CA TRP A 3 -1.92 11.51 5.59
C TRP A 3 -2.70 12.15 4.44
N ILE A 4 -2.55 11.60 3.24
CA ILE A 4 -3.31 11.99 2.06
C ILE A 4 -4.32 10.89 1.72
N THR A 5 -5.39 11.28 1.02
CA THR A 5 -6.36 10.30 0.49
C THR A 5 -5.78 9.59 -0.72
N VAL A 6 -6.32 8.42 -1.06
CA VAL A 6 -5.96 7.69 -2.28
C VAL A 6 -6.29 8.53 -3.51
N LYS A 7 -7.42 9.23 -3.50
CA LYS A 7 -7.80 10.17 -4.57
C LYS A 7 -6.75 11.27 -4.75
N ASP A 8 -6.30 11.91 -3.67
CA ASP A 8 -5.30 12.97 -3.75
C ASP A 8 -3.94 12.44 -4.15
N ALA A 9 -3.58 11.22 -3.70
CA ALA A 9 -2.34 10.56 -4.11
C ALA A 9 -2.26 10.37 -5.63
N PHE A 10 -3.37 10.04 -6.30
CA PHE A 10 -3.43 9.96 -7.76
C PHE A 10 -3.38 11.33 -8.46
N ALA A 11 -3.82 12.40 -7.79
CA ALA A 11 -3.79 13.76 -8.33
C ALA A 11 -2.43 14.45 -8.13
N THR A 12 -1.53 13.87 -7.34
CA THR A 12 -0.25 14.45 -6.94
C THR A 12 0.87 13.98 -7.85
N THR A 13 1.82 14.86 -8.22
CA THR A 13 3.03 14.44 -8.94
C THR A 13 4.13 14.02 -7.97
N PRO A 14 5.12 13.20 -8.38
CA PRO A 14 6.24 12.83 -7.51
C PRO A 14 7.02 14.04 -6.95
N ALA A 15 7.01 15.18 -7.64
CA ALA A 15 7.63 16.41 -7.18
C ALA A 15 6.88 17.05 -6.00
N ASP A 16 5.56 16.87 -5.94
CA ASP A 16 4.67 17.47 -4.95
C ASP A 16 4.48 16.57 -3.71
N ALA A 17 4.56 15.24 -3.88
CA ALA A 17 4.33 14.25 -2.83
C ALA A 17 5.48 14.16 -1.80
N GLY A 18 6.68 14.64 -2.16
CA GLY A 18 7.89 14.44 -1.37
C GLY A 18 8.37 12.97 -1.36
N PRO A 19 9.42 12.65 -0.58
CA PRO A 19 10.04 11.31 -0.59
C PRO A 19 9.17 10.23 0.07
N THR A 20 8.26 10.62 0.96
CA THR A 20 7.45 9.69 1.74
C THR A 20 6.04 10.24 1.92
N VAL A 21 5.05 9.42 1.60
CA VAL A 21 3.63 9.71 1.84
C VAL A 21 3.03 8.67 2.77
N THR A 22 2.04 9.10 3.54
CA THR A 22 1.22 8.20 4.36
C THR A 22 -0.18 8.15 3.77
N VAL A 23 -0.67 6.94 3.52
CA VAL A 23 -2.06 6.66 3.14
C VAL A 23 -2.67 5.71 4.17
N LYS A 24 -3.99 5.76 4.34
CA LYS A 24 -4.74 4.87 5.24
C LYS A 24 -5.94 4.33 4.51
N GLY A 25 -6.25 3.06 4.69
CA GLY A 25 -7.37 2.42 4.02
C GLY A 25 -7.41 0.92 4.30
N TRP A 26 -8.24 0.23 3.54
CA TRP A 26 -8.44 -1.21 3.65
C TRP A 26 -7.76 -1.95 2.50
N ILE A 27 -7.31 -3.17 2.78
CA ILE A 27 -6.77 -4.06 1.74
C ILE A 27 -7.92 -4.61 0.88
N ARG A 28 -7.92 -4.26 -0.40
CA ARG A 28 -8.82 -4.86 -1.39
C ARG A 28 -8.34 -6.24 -1.82
N THR A 29 -7.05 -6.34 -2.13
CA THR A 29 -6.37 -7.59 -2.49
C THR A 29 -4.91 -7.55 -2.04
N ARG A 30 -4.36 -8.72 -1.72
CA ARG A 30 -2.92 -8.95 -1.59
C ARG A 30 -2.52 -10.04 -2.56
N ARG A 31 -1.43 -9.84 -3.30
CA ARG A 31 -0.84 -10.86 -4.18
C ARG A 31 0.62 -11.05 -3.81
N ASP A 32 1.01 -12.28 -3.52
CA ASP A 32 2.39 -12.61 -3.16
C ASP A 32 3.15 -13.12 -4.38
N SER A 33 4.43 -12.77 -4.48
CA SER A 33 5.34 -13.18 -5.55
C SER A 33 6.63 -13.72 -4.96
N LYS A 34 7.18 -14.76 -5.60
CA LYS A 34 8.49 -15.34 -5.26
C LYS A 34 9.65 -14.60 -5.93
N ALA A 35 9.37 -13.62 -6.79
CA ALA A 35 10.41 -12.85 -7.48
C ALA A 35 11.25 -12.06 -6.46
N GLY A 36 12.58 -12.01 -6.66
CA GLY A 36 13.48 -11.18 -5.87
C GLY A 36 13.59 -11.55 -4.38
N GLY A 37 13.24 -12.79 -3.99
CA GLY A 37 13.30 -13.26 -2.60
C GLY A 37 11.96 -13.20 -1.85
N GLY A 38 10.96 -12.50 -2.38
CA GLY A 38 9.63 -12.37 -1.78
C GLY A 38 9.12 -10.94 -1.87
N LEU A 39 7.93 -10.76 -2.45
CA LEU A 39 7.26 -9.46 -2.58
C LEU A 39 5.76 -9.65 -2.39
N SER A 40 5.10 -8.68 -1.75
CA SER A 40 3.64 -8.58 -1.68
C SER A 40 3.16 -7.31 -2.38
N PHE A 41 2.20 -7.47 -3.28
CA PHE A 41 1.47 -6.38 -3.92
C PHE A 41 0.17 -6.16 -3.16
N LEU A 42 0.06 -5.02 -2.49
CA LEU A 42 -1.10 -4.61 -1.72
C LEU A 42 -1.92 -3.60 -2.53
N ALA A 43 -3.19 -3.91 -2.79
CA ALA A 43 -4.14 -2.94 -3.32
C ALA A 43 -4.90 -2.31 -2.16
N ILE A 44 -4.66 -1.02 -1.91
CA ILE A 44 -5.23 -0.26 -0.78
C ILE A 44 -6.31 0.68 -1.30
N THR A 45 -7.47 0.71 -0.65
CA THR A 45 -8.57 1.63 -0.95
C THR A 45 -9.05 2.32 0.32
N ASP A 46 -9.40 3.60 0.23
CA ASP A 46 -9.94 4.39 1.34
C ASP A 46 -11.37 4.88 1.08
N GLY A 47 -11.97 4.47 -0.04
CA GLY A 47 -13.32 4.88 -0.47
C GLY A 47 -13.42 6.27 -1.10
N THR A 48 -12.32 7.01 -1.23
CA THR A 48 -12.34 8.38 -1.80
C THR A 48 -12.38 8.39 -3.33
N CYS A 49 -11.97 7.29 -3.96
CA CYS A 49 -12.15 7.01 -5.39
C CYS A 49 -12.35 5.51 -5.62
N HIS A 50 -12.74 5.13 -6.84
CA HIS A 50 -12.94 3.73 -7.22
C HIS A 50 -11.63 2.94 -7.32
N ASP A 51 -10.54 3.62 -7.72
CA ASP A 51 -9.25 2.99 -7.93
C ASP A 51 -8.51 2.75 -6.62
N ALA A 52 -7.82 1.62 -6.54
CA ALA A 52 -6.97 1.26 -5.41
C ALA A 52 -5.51 1.62 -5.72
N ILE A 53 -4.80 2.19 -4.75
CA ILE A 53 -3.37 2.45 -4.87
C ILE A 53 -2.58 1.17 -4.59
N GLN A 54 -1.53 0.92 -5.38
CA GLN A 54 -0.68 -0.25 -5.19
C GLN A 54 0.52 0.09 -4.31
N ALA A 55 0.67 -0.60 -3.19
CA ALA A 55 1.91 -0.64 -2.42
C ALA A 55 2.66 -1.95 -2.70
N VAL A 56 3.97 -1.85 -2.91
CA VAL A 56 4.84 -3.01 -3.10
C VAL A 56 5.68 -3.17 -1.84
N ALA A 57 5.39 -4.22 -1.07
CA ALA A 57 6.11 -4.55 0.14
C ALA A 57 7.17 -5.61 -0.17
N LYS A 58 8.43 -5.30 0.17
CA LYS A 58 9.55 -6.23 0.01
C LYS A 58 9.72 -7.09 1.26
N ASN A 59 10.23 -8.31 1.07
CA ASN A 59 10.50 -9.25 2.16
C ASN A 59 11.59 -8.79 3.15
N ASP A 60 12.39 -7.77 2.81
CA ASP A 60 13.42 -7.19 3.66
C ASP A 60 12.84 -6.20 4.70
N LEU A 61 11.54 -5.89 4.62
CA LEU A 61 10.87 -5.04 5.59
C LEU A 61 10.86 -5.73 6.98
N PRO A 62 11.22 -5.02 8.06
CA PRO A 62 11.28 -5.61 9.41
C PRO A 62 9.97 -6.25 9.88
N ASN A 63 8.83 -5.73 9.41
CA ASN A 63 7.49 -6.20 9.77
C ASN A 63 6.84 -7.10 8.69
N TYR A 64 7.60 -7.56 7.69
CA TYR A 64 7.04 -8.30 6.56
C TYR A 64 6.34 -9.59 7.03
N GLU A 65 7.06 -10.46 7.73
CA GLU A 65 6.54 -11.75 8.19
C GLU A 65 5.55 -11.63 9.35
N SER A 66 5.69 -10.60 10.19
CA SER A 66 4.83 -10.42 11.36
C SER A 66 3.49 -9.78 11.03
N GLU A 67 3.45 -8.91 10.03
CA GLU A 67 2.29 -8.07 9.68
C GLU A 67 1.87 -8.23 8.22
N ILE A 68 2.76 -7.96 7.26
CA ILE A 68 2.40 -7.88 5.82
C ILE A 68 1.87 -9.22 5.29
N THR A 69 2.51 -10.34 5.63
CA THR A 69 2.08 -11.69 5.22
C THR A 69 0.79 -12.16 5.89
N LYS A 70 0.27 -11.41 6.87
CA LYS A 70 -1.01 -11.69 7.54
C LYS A 70 -2.15 -10.80 7.05
N LEU A 71 -1.88 -9.77 6.25
CA LEU A 71 -2.91 -8.91 5.69
C LEU A 71 -3.85 -9.70 4.77
N THR A 72 -5.15 -9.67 5.07
CA THR A 72 -6.20 -10.28 4.25
C THR A 72 -7.15 -9.21 3.71
N THR A 73 -8.04 -9.59 2.79
CA THR A 73 -9.07 -8.68 2.26
C THR A 73 -9.91 -8.12 3.40
N GLY A 74 -10.03 -6.80 3.46
CA GLY A 74 -10.78 -6.07 4.50
C GLY A 74 -9.98 -5.70 5.75
N CYS A 75 -8.69 -6.06 5.86
CA CYS A 75 -7.84 -5.57 6.95
C CYS A 75 -7.63 -4.04 6.86
N ALA A 76 -7.60 -3.38 8.02
CA ALA A 76 -7.24 -1.97 8.23
C ALA A 76 -6.39 -1.80 9.51
#